data_AF-Q69AB0-F1
#
_entry.id   AF-Q69AB0-F1
#
_cell.length_a   1.000
_cell.length_b   1.000
_cell.length_c   1.000
_cell.angle_alpha   90.00
_cell.angle_beta   90.00
_cell.angle_gamma   90.00
#
_symmetry.space_group_name_H-M   'P 1'
#
loop_
_entity.id
_entity.type
_entity.pdbx_description
1 polymer ?
#
loop_
_entity_poly.entity_id
_entity_poly.type
_entity_poly.pdbx_seq_one_letter_code
_entity_poly.pdbx_strand_id
1 'polypeptide(L)'
;MKLIKLRLLLSLGLVASLAACSSLPTSGPSHTAVLEANSRNSDKPLPEVNLVELDNGLVQQLYQTQQSQQFSGFLGTVGSAGYAGAVNVGDVLEISIWEAPPAVLFGGTFSSEGQGSGHLTQLPAQMVNQNGTVTVPFV
;
A
#
# COMPACT_ATOMS: atom_id res chain seq x y z
N MET A 1 -42.56 53.46 27.48
CA MET A 1 -42.35 52.78 26.17
C MET A 1 -40.90 52.34 25.89
N LYS A 2 -39.87 53.14 26.22
CA LYS A 2 -38.45 52.78 25.93
C LYS A 2 -37.93 51.55 26.70
N LEU A 3 -38.30 51.39 27.97
CA LEU A 3 -37.89 50.26 28.83
C LEU A 3 -38.49 48.90 28.40
N ILE A 4 -39.71 48.91 27.84
CA ILE A 4 -40.37 47.69 27.32
C ILE A 4 -39.70 47.23 26.01
N LYS A 5 -39.35 48.18 25.12
CA LYS A 5 -38.60 47.87 23.90
C LYS A 5 -37.20 47.32 24.19
N LEU A 6 -36.51 47.85 25.21
CA LEU A 6 -35.20 47.37 25.63
C LEU A 6 -35.24 45.95 26.21
N ARG A 7 -36.25 45.63 27.04
CA ARG A 7 -36.46 44.27 27.55
C ARG A 7 -36.77 43.27 26.45
N LEU A 8 -37.56 43.68 25.44
CA LEU A 8 -37.90 42.84 24.29
C LEU A 8 -36.68 42.53 23.42
N LEU A 9 -35.81 43.52 23.20
CA LEU A 9 -34.55 43.35 22.47
C LEU A 9 -33.58 42.43 23.21
N LEU A 10 -33.50 42.53 24.54
CA LEU A 10 -32.65 41.67 25.36
C LEU A 10 -33.14 40.21 25.35
N SER A 11 -34.46 39.98 25.42
CA SER A 11 -35.02 38.63 25.31
C SER A 11 -34.79 38.01 23.94
N LEU A 12 -34.86 38.82 22.87
CA LEU A 12 -34.64 38.34 21.51
C LEU A 12 -33.17 37.93 21.28
N GLY A 13 -32.23 38.71 21.83
CA GLY A 13 -30.80 38.37 21.80
C GLY A 13 -30.47 37.08 22.55
N LEU A 14 -31.12 36.83 23.70
CA LEU A 14 -30.92 35.61 24.47
C LEU A 14 -31.45 34.35 23.77
N VAL A 15 -32.57 34.44 23.05
CA VAL A 15 -33.10 33.31 22.27
C VAL A 15 -32.19 33.01 21.08
N ALA A 16 -31.61 34.04 20.45
CA ALA A 16 -30.69 33.88 19.33
C ALA A 16 -29.36 33.21 19.75
N SER A 17 -28.84 33.50 20.96
CA SER A 17 -27.60 32.87 21.44
C SER A 17 -27.77 31.40 21.80
N LEU A 18 -28.94 30.98 22.29
CA LEU A 18 -29.24 29.56 22.56
C LEU A 18 -29.37 28.73 21.26
N ALA A 19 -29.83 29.34 20.16
CA ALA A 19 -29.93 28.67 18.86
C ALA A 19 -28.57 28.46 18.17
N ALA A 20 -27.51 29.17 18.58
CA ALA A 20 -26.19 29.04 17.96
C ALA A 20 -25.51 27.69 18.25
N CYS A 21 -25.88 27.01 19.35
CA CYS A 21 -25.29 25.71 19.73
C CYS A 21 -25.74 24.54 18.82
N SER A 22 -26.78 24.70 18.00
CA SER A 22 -27.26 23.64 17.09
C SER A 22 -26.60 23.65 15.70
N SER A 23 -25.83 24.69 15.38
CA SER A 23 -25.08 24.80 14.10
C SER A 23 -23.61 24.41 14.22
N LEU A 24 -23.20 23.85 15.36
CA LEU A 24 -21.85 23.31 15.50
C LEU A 24 -21.70 22.09 14.57
N PRO A 25 -20.68 22.06 13.70
CA PRO A 25 -20.42 20.88 12.89
C PRO A 25 -20.10 19.70 13.81
N THR A 26 -20.95 18.68 13.75
CA THR A 26 -20.71 17.41 14.43
C THR A 26 -19.72 16.59 13.61
N SER A 27 -18.64 16.15 14.25
CA SER A 27 -17.70 15.21 13.65
C SER A 27 -18.18 13.78 13.90
N GLY A 28 -18.85 13.19 12.91
CA GLY A 28 -19.22 11.77 12.93
C GLY A 28 -20.71 11.51 12.71
N PRO A 29 -21.08 10.23 12.50
CA PRO A 29 -22.47 9.83 12.29
C PRO A 29 -23.29 10.03 13.56
N SER A 30 -24.53 10.46 13.42
CA SER A 30 -25.46 10.53 14.55
C SER A 30 -25.81 9.13 15.04
N HIS A 31 -26.18 9.01 16.31
CA HIS A 31 -26.68 7.76 16.89
C HIS A 31 -27.79 7.13 16.03
N THR A 32 -28.70 7.96 15.49
CA THR A 32 -29.77 7.51 14.60
C THR A 32 -29.26 6.98 13.26
N ALA A 33 -28.27 7.64 12.66
CA ALA A 33 -27.66 7.18 11.41
C ALA A 33 -26.95 5.82 11.58
N VAL A 34 -26.34 5.58 12.75
CA VAL A 34 -25.71 4.30 13.07
C VAL A 34 -26.75 3.19 13.25
N LEU A 35 -27.86 3.45 13.96
CA LEU A 35 -28.94 2.45 14.10
C LEU A 35 -29.56 2.11 12.74
N GLU A 36 -29.81 3.11 11.91
CA GLU A 36 -30.41 2.91 10.60
C GLU A 36 -29.47 2.12 9.66
N ALA A 37 -28.17 2.45 9.65
CA ALA A 37 -27.18 1.68 8.89
C ALA A 37 -27.10 0.22 9.34
N ASN A 38 -27.25 -0.05 10.63
CA ASN A 38 -27.27 -1.42 11.16
C ASN A 38 -28.52 -2.19 10.69
N SER A 39 -29.70 -1.55 10.70
CA SER A 39 -30.94 -2.17 10.20
C SER A 39 -30.96 -2.43 8.68
N ARG A 40 -30.22 -1.64 7.88
CA ARG A 40 -30.15 -1.80 6.41
C ARG A 40 -29.16 -2.87 5.94
N ASN A 41 -28.29 -3.37 6.83
CA ASN A 41 -27.28 -4.36 6.49
C ASN A 41 -27.79 -5.80 6.35
N SER A 42 -29.10 -6.06 6.53
CA SER A 42 -29.67 -7.40 6.33
C SER A 42 -29.95 -7.75 4.86
N ASP A 43 -30.03 -6.77 3.95
CA ASP A 43 -30.46 -6.99 2.55
C ASP A 43 -29.35 -6.82 1.49
N LYS A 44 -28.14 -6.41 1.88
CA LYS A 44 -27.02 -6.31 0.93
C LYS A 44 -26.13 -7.55 1.09
N PRO A 45 -26.01 -8.42 0.07
CA PRO A 45 -25.02 -9.50 0.12
C PRO A 45 -23.64 -8.85 0.27
N LEU A 46 -23.00 -9.09 1.42
CA LEU A 46 -21.60 -8.73 1.62
C LEU A 46 -20.80 -9.40 0.49
N PRO A 47 -19.68 -8.80 0.04
CA PRO A 47 -18.76 -9.49 -0.85
C PRO A 47 -18.46 -10.88 -0.29
N GLU A 48 -18.34 -11.89 -1.15
CA GLU A 48 -17.95 -13.23 -0.73
C GLU A 48 -16.53 -13.16 -0.17
N VAL A 49 -16.41 -13.13 1.16
CA VAL A 49 -15.13 -13.13 1.86
C VAL A 49 -14.85 -14.56 2.28
N ASN A 50 -13.72 -15.11 1.81
CA ASN A 50 -13.20 -16.35 2.35
C ASN A 50 -12.50 -16.06 3.67
N LEU A 51 -13.12 -16.46 4.79
CA LEU A 51 -12.41 -16.54 6.06
C LEU A 51 -11.61 -17.83 6.08
N VAL A 52 -10.29 -17.70 6.24
CA VAL A 52 -9.38 -18.81 6.40
C VAL A 52 -8.83 -18.76 7.82
N GLU A 53 -9.05 -19.82 8.58
CA GLU A 53 -8.49 -19.96 9.92
C GLU A 53 -6.98 -20.23 9.82
N LEU A 54 -6.18 -19.41 10.51
CA LEU A 54 -4.73 -19.53 10.53
C LEU A 54 -4.32 -20.46 11.67
N ASP A 55 -3.95 -21.69 11.32
CA ASP A 55 -3.34 -22.65 12.25
C ASP A 55 -1.91 -23.02 11.83
N ASN A 56 -1.17 -23.67 12.72
CA ASN A 56 0.22 -24.05 12.46
C ASN A 56 0.36 -25.06 11.30
N GLY A 57 -0.58 -25.98 11.15
CA GLY A 57 -0.60 -26.95 10.06
C GLY A 57 -0.82 -26.27 8.70
N LEU A 58 -1.75 -25.33 8.61
CA LEU A 58 -2.01 -24.52 7.43
C LEU A 58 -0.79 -23.66 7.08
N VAL A 59 -0.20 -22.99 8.07
CA VAL A 59 1.01 -22.17 7.86
C VAL A 59 2.16 -23.03 7.33
N GLN A 60 2.38 -24.22 7.91
CA GLN A 60 3.42 -25.13 7.47
C GLN A 60 3.14 -25.71 6.08
N GLN A 61 1.88 -26.00 5.76
CA GLN A 61 1.46 -26.45 4.43
C GLN A 61 1.63 -25.34 3.38
N LEU A 62 1.26 -24.10 3.71
CA LEU A 62 1.48 -22.93 2.86
C LEU A 62 2.97 -22.69 2.64
N TYR A 63 3.80 -22.81 3.68
CA TYR A 63 5.26 -22.69 3.59
C TYR A 63 5.88 -23.77 2.67
N GLN A 64 5.40 -25.02 2.77
CA GLN A 64 5.85 -26.11 1.91
C GLN A 64 5.35 -25.96 0.46
N THR A 65 4.13 -25.44 0.29
CA THR A 65 3.51 -25.18 -1.02
C THR A 65 4.05 -23.92 -1.67
N GLN A 66 4.63 -23.00 -0.89
CA GLN A 66 5.42 -21.89 -1.37
C GLN A 66 6.73 -22.44 -1.93
N GLN A 67 6.58 -23.10 -3.08
CA GLN A 67 7.63 -23.43 -4.01
C GLN A 67 8.44 -22.16 -4.13
N SER A 68 9.66 -22.19 -3.59
CA SER A 68 10.60 -21.08 -3.66
C SER A 68 10.47 -20.51 -5.06
N GLN A 69 10.14 -19.23 -5.19
CA GLN A 69 10.19 -18.54 -6.48
C GLN A 69 11.67 -18.55 -6.88
N GLN A 70 12.12 -19.67 -7.45
CA GLN A 70 13.48 -19.85 -7.88
C GLN A 70 13.58 -19.05 -9.17
N PHE A 71 14.63 -18.25 -9.29
CA PHE A 71 14.91 -17.55 -10.54
C PHE A 71 14.99 -18.52 -11.74
N SER A 72 15.32 -19.80 -11.51
CA SER A 72 15.27 -20.87 -12.51
C SER A 72 13.86 -21.18 -13.04
N GLY A 73 12.79 -20.84 -12.32
CA GLY A 73 11.40 -21.01 -12.77
C GLY A 73 11.03 -20.10 -13.95
N PHE A 74 11.78 -19.01 -14.15
CA PHE A 74 11.63 -18.13 -15.31
C PHE A 74 12.33 -18.66 -16.58
N LEU A 75 13.08 -19.77 -16.51
CA LEU A 75 13.74 -20.33 -17.69
C LEU A 75 12.73 -20.73 -18.79
N GLY A 76 11.49 -21.04 -18.40
CA GLY A 76 10.38 -21.32 -19.32
C GLY A 76 9.69 -20.08 -19.92
N THR A 77 9.87 -18.89 -19.33
CA THR A 77 9.34 -17.63 -19.89
C THR A 77 10.27 -17.01 -20.93
N VAL A 78 11.51 -17.53 -21.06
CA VAL A 78 12.49 -17.19 -22.12
C VAL A 78 12.07 -17.74 -23.49
N GLY A 79 10.96 -18.49 -23.58
CA GLY A 79 10.52 -19.19 -24.78
C GLY A 79 9.85 -18.37 -25.89
N SER A 80 9.76 -17.04 -25.84
CA SER A 80 9.14 -16.27 -26.94
C SER A 80 9.72 -14.88 -27.22
N ALA A 81 10.79 -14.45 -26.53
CA ALA A 81 11.43 -13.17 -26.77
C ALA A 81 12.93 -13.32 -27.06
N GLY A 82 13.25 -13.85 -28.23
CA GLY A 82 14.31 -13.37 -29.13
C GLY A 82 15.66 -12.88 -28.59
N TYR A 83 16.25 -13.46 -27.55
CA TYR A 83 17.67 -13.28 -27.25
C TYR A 83 18.39 -14.64 -27.16
N ALA A 84 19.19 -14.92 -28.19
CA ALA A 84 19.90 -16.18 -28.41
C ALA A 84 21.40 -16.08 -28.07
N GLY A 85 21.77 -15.26 -27.08
CA GLY A 85 23.13 -15.19 -26.56
C GLY A 85 23.20 -15.91 -25.22
N ALA A 86 23.86 -17.06 -25.16
CA ALA A 86 24.24 -17.65 -23.88
C ALA A 86 25.42 -16.86 -23.30
N VAL A 87 25.30 -16.48 -22.03
CA VAL A 87 26.40 -15.89 -21.26
C VAL A 87 27.35 -17.00 -20.85
N ASN A 88 28.64 -16.82 -21.10
CA ASN A 88 29.69 -17.80 -20.81
C ASN A 88 30.70 -17.27 -19.78
N VAL A 89 31.46 -18.20 -19.20
CA VAL A 89 32.60 -17.89 -18.34
C VAL A 89 33.59 -17.00 -19.09
N GLY A 90 33.99 -15.89 -18.46
CA GLY A 90 34.87 -14.88 -19.06
C GLY A 90 34.15 -13.71 -19.75
N ASP A 91 32.84 -13.79 -19.97
CA ASP A 91 32.06 -12.65 -20.48
C ASP A 91 32.03 -11.54 -19.43
N VAL A 92 32.02 -10.29 -19.88
CA VAL A 92 31.88 -9.11 -19.02
C VAL A 92 30.47 -8.57 -19.17
N LEU A 93 29.73 -8.52 -18.06
CA LEU A 93 28.35 -8.09 -18.02
C LEU A 93 28.24 -6.68 -17.45
N GLU A 94 27.38 -5.89 -18.10
CA GLU A 94 26.86 -4.63 -17.58
C GLU A 94 25.44 -4.90 -17.07
N ILE A 95 25.19 -4.66 -15.77
CA ILE A 95 23.95 -5.06 -15.10
C ILE A 95 23.23 -3.81 -14.60
N SER A 96 21.95 -3.70 -14.96
CA SER A 96 21.06 -2.60 -14.60
C SER A 96 19.85 -3.14 -13.84
N ILE A 97 19.60 -2.61 -12.63
CA ILE A 97 18.56 -3.07 -11.71
C ILE A 97 17.54 -1.95 -11.52
N TRP A 98 16.25 -2.23 -11.77
CA TRP A 98 15.15 -1.32 -11.47
C TRP A 98 14.42 -1.77 -10.20
N GLU A 99 14.37 -0.92 -9.18
CA GLU A 99 13.70 -1.20 -7.91
C GLU A 99 12.51 -0.28 -7.66
N ALA A 100 11.48 -0.77 -6.95
CA ALA A 100 10.31 0.02 -6.54
C ALA A 100 10.22 0.15 -5.00
N PRO A 101 9.84 1.32 -4.44
CA PRO A 101 9.64 1.51 -3.00
C PRO A 101 8.61 0.54 -2.37
N PRO A 102 8.66 0.25 -1.04
CA PRO A 102 9.36 0.96 0.04
C PRO A 102 10.70 0.34 0.51
N ALA A 103 11.11 -0.82 -0.02
CA ALA A 103 12.37 -1.49 0.36
C ALA A 103 13.31 -1.54 -0.85
N VAL A 104 14.09 -0.49 -1.05
CA VAL A 104 15.16 -0.44 -2.05
C VAL A 104 16.45 -1.01 -1.44
N LEU A 105 17.03 -2.03 -2.07
CA LEU A 105 18.29 -2.68 -1.65
C LEU A 105 19.52 -1.95 -2.20
N PHE A 106 19.38 -1.32 -3.36
CA PHE A 106 20.44 -0.65 -4.10
C PHE A 106 20.17 0.84 -4.34
N GLY A 107 18.97 1.32 -3.98
CA GLY A 107 18.63 2.74 -4.00
C GLY A 107 19.26 3.49 -2.83
N GLY A 108 20.02 4.53 -3.14
CA GLY A 108 20.52 5.48 -2.14
C GLY A 108 19.38 6.11 -1.33
N THR A 109 19.71 6.58 -0.13
CA THR A 109 18.81 7.13 0.90
C THR A 109 17.59 7.84 0.33
N PHE A 110 16.39 7.50 0.84
CA PHE A 110 15.11 8.16 0.56
C PHE A 110 15.27 9.67 0.29
N SER A 111 15.25 10.11 -0.96
CA SER A 111 15.12 11.52 -1.29
C SER A 111 13.68 11.95 -1.00
N SER A 112 13.48 13.18 -0.52
CA SER A 112 12.18 13.74 -0.13
C SER A 112 11.20 13.95 -1.30
N GLU A 113 11.51 13.43 -2.48
CA GLU A 113 10.81 13.64 -3.74
C GLU A 113 10.02 12.38 -4.09
N GLY A 114 8.80 12.27 -3.58
CA GLY A 114 7.71 11.50 -4.18
C GLY A 114 7.91 9.99 -4.34
N GLN A 115 7.33 9.22 -3.41
CA GLN A 115 7.11 7.77 -3.53
C GLN A 115 6.34 7.46 -4.83
N GLY A 116 7.00 6.87 -5.82
CA GLY A 116 6.31 6.36 -7.01
C GLY A 116 7.17 6.04 -8.22
N SER A 117 8.37 6.62 -8.35
CA SER A 117 9.26 6.31 -9.48
C SER A 117 10.25 5.23 -9.09
N GLY A 118 10.33 4.16 -9.89
CA GLY A 118 11.37 3.14 -9.71
C GLY A 118 12.77 3.74 -9.86
N HIS A 119 13.74 3.21 -9.11
CA HIS A 119 15.13 3.64 -9.14
C HIS A 119 15.96 2.66 -9.96
N LEU A 120 16.78 3.18 -10.89
CA LEU A 120 17.72 2.39 -11.67
C LEU A 120 19.11 2.44 -11.02
N THR A 121 19.63 1.30 -10.58
CA THR A 121 21.01 1.14 -10.14
C THR A 121 21.79 0.33 -11.15
N GLN A 122 22.91 0.88 -11.61
CA GLN A 122 23.84 0.18 -12.48
C GLN A 122 25.01 -0.38 -11.67
N LEU A 123 25.25 -1.68 -11.76
CA LEU A 123 26.40 -2.31 -11.13
C LEU A 123 27.66 -2.07 -11.98
N PRO A 124 28.86 -2.01 -11.36
CA PRO A 124 30.10 -2.03 -12.11
C PRO A 124 30.16 -3.23 -13.05
N ALA A 125 30.90 -3.11 -14.15
CA ALA A 125 31.10 -4.22 -15.07
C ALA A 125 31.75 -5.42 -14.33
N GLN A 126 31.16 -6.60 -14.47
CA GLN A 126 31.64 -7.81 -13.80
C GLN A 126 31.88 -8.94 -14.80
N MET A 127 33.01 -9.63 -14.64
CA MET A 127 33.31 -10.83 -15.41
C MET A 127 32.61 -12.05 -14.79
N VAL A 128 32.03 -12.90 -15.62
CA VAL A 128 31.49 -14.20 -15.22
C VAL A 128 32.63 -15.10 -14.77
N ASN A 129 32.58 -15.53 -13.51
CA ASN A 129 33.65 -16.34 -12.91
C ASN A 129 33.64 -17.80 -13.44
N GLN A 130 34.62 -18.60 -13.02
CA GLN A 130 34.76 -20.01 -13.43
C GLN A 130 33.56 -20.91 -13.09
N ASN A 131 32.74 -20.50 -12.11
CA ASN A 131 31.52 -21.21 -11.71
C ASN A 131 30.29 -20.78 -12.52
N GLY A 132 30.45 -19.88 -13.50
CA GLY A 132 29.34 -19.35 -14.29
C GLY A 132 28.48 -18.32 -13.55
N THR A 133 29.03 -17.65 -12.53
CA THR A 133 28.27 -16.68 -11.71
C THR A 133 28.92 -15.29 -11.67
N VAL A 134 28.12 -14.28 -11.33
CA VAL A 134 28.54 -12.90 -11.03
C VAL A 134 28.16 -12.54 -9.59
N THR A 135 28.81 -11.54 -9.01
CA THR A 135 28.60 -11.16 -7.61
C THR A 135 27.75 -9.90 -7.51
N VAL A 136 26.51 -10.05 -7.07
CA VAL A 136 25.66 -8.90 -6.75
C VAL A 136 25.85 -8.57 -5.26
N PRO A 137 26.40 -7.39 -4.91
CA PRO A 137 26.62 -7.02 -3.51
C PRO A 137 25.28 -6.79 -2.80
N PHE A 138 25.21 -7.05 -1.49
CA PHE A 138 24.13 -6.57 -0.63
C PHE A 138 24.74 -6.07 0.69
N VAL A 139 24.13 -5.07 1.31
CA VAL A 139 24.30 -4.72 2.73
C VAL A 139 22.96 -4.84 3.44
#